data_AF-A0A7C3K7F6-F1
#
_entry.id   AF-A0A7C3K7F6-F1
#
_cell.length_a   1.000
_cell.length_b   1.000
_cell.length_c   1.000
_cell.angle_alpha   90.00
_cell.angle_beta   90.00
_cell.angle_gamma   90.00
#
_symmetry.space_group_name_H-M   'P 1'
#
loop_
_entity.id
_entity.type
_entity.pdbx_description
1 polymer ?
#
loop_
_entity_poly.entity_id
_entity_poly.type
_entity_poly.pdbx_seq_one_letter_code
_entity_poly.pdbx_strand_id
1 'polypeptide(L)'
;MAVYYELPHHFIHRIGAEPGRSVAFDARRRIHRQEGLKAFDYIVVGDCTTLDGLAAPYDEENTAHIMKVEGMTPGTTILDFWFARGNSDLYTGKTVTMQEFQPPASAGLH
;
A
#
# COMPACT_ATOMS: atom_id res chain seq x y z
N MET A 1 -15.20 -6.11 -22.59
CA MET A 1 -15.24 -5.14 -21.48
C MET A 1 -13.83 -4.72 -21.18
N ALA A 2 -13.50 -3.43 -21.26
CA ALA A 2 -12.21 -2.92 -20.85
C ALA A 2 -12.19 -2.80 -19.32
N VAL A 3 -11.26 -3.48 -18.67
CA VAL A 3 -10.99 -3.33 -17.24
C VAL A 3 -9.88 -2.29 -17.12
N TYR A 4 -10.24 -1.10 -16.65
CA TYR A 4 -9.28 -0.05 -16.32
C TYR A 4 -8.79 -0.33 -14.90
N TYR A 5 -7.49 -0.60 -14.75
CA TYR A 5 -6.84 -0.57 -13.44
C TYR A 5 -5.81 0.54 -13.47
N GLU A 6 -5.94 1.49 -12.54
CA GLU A 6 -4.92 2.46 -12.23
C GLU A 6 -4.09 1.83 -11.11
N LEU A 7 -2.78 1.62 -11.33
CA LEU A 7 -1.86 1.23 -10.26
C LEU A 7 -1.66 2.45 -9.37
N PRO A 8 -2.32 2.58 -8.20
CA PRO A 8 -2.08 3.69 -7.32
C PRO A 8 -0.88 3.28 -6.48
N HIS A 9 0.32 3.31 -7.06
CA HIS A 9 1.53 3.15 -6.27
C HIS A 9 1.71 4.46 -5.49
N HIS A 10 0.93 4.64 -4.43
CA HIS A 10 1.21 5.67 -3.44
C HIS A 10 2.58 5.33 -2.87
N PHE A 11 3.60 6.09 -3.25
CA PHE A 11 4.88 6.04 -2.55
C PHE A 11 4.63 6.53 -1.12
N ILE A 12 4.27 5.61 -0.22
CA ILE A 12 4.14 5.89 1.22
C ILE A 12 5.57 6.01 1.75
N HIS A 13 6.03 7.24 1.87
CA HIS A 13 7.27 7.54 2.57
C HIS A 13 7.01 7.54 4.07
N ARG A 14 7.62 6.59 4.79
CA ARG A 14 7.62 6.58 6.25
C ARG A 14 8.73 7.51 6.75
N ILE A 15 8.37 8.49 7.57
CA ILE A 15 9.32 9.41 8.21
C ILE A 15 9.52 8.93 9.65
N GLY A 16 10.76 8.66 10.04
CA GLY A 16 11.07 8.31 11.43
C GLY A 16 10.89 9.53 12.34
N ALA A 17 10.13 9.38 13.43
CA ALA A 17 9.96 10.40 14.46
C ALA A 17 10.07 9.77 15.85
N GLU A 18 10.55 10.54 16.83
CA GLU A 18 10.53 10.15 18.24
C GLU A 18 9.09 9.99 18.76
N PRO A 19 8.85 9.10 19.75
CA PRO A 19 7.53 8.95 20.36
C PRO A 19 6.96 10.29 20.85
N GLY A 20 5.72 10.59 20.48
CA GLY A 20 5.04 11.84 20.86
C GLY A 20 5.38 13.06 20.01
N ARG A 21 6.20 12.93 18.96
CA ARG A 21 6.51 14.01 18.01
C ARG A 21 5.69 13.88 16.73
N SER A 22 5.33 15.03 16.15
CA SER A 22 4.59 15.15 14.88
C SER A 22 5.44 15.85 13.81
N VAL A 23 5.22 15.50 12.54
CA VAL A 23 5.83 16.19 11.40
C VAL A 23 4.99 17.41 11.04
N ALA A 24 5.60 18.60 10.97
CA ALA A 24 4.93 19.81 10.50
C ALA A 24 5.30 20.17 9.05
N PHE A 25 4.38 20.86 8.38
CA PHE A 25 4.57 21.46 7.07
C PHE A 25 4.79 22.98 7.21
N ASP A 26 5.61 23.56 6.35
CA ASP A 26 5.70 25.02 6.22
C ASP A 26 4.48 25.60 5.47
N ALA A 27 4.41 26.93 5.36
CA ALA A 27 3.36 27.64 4.63
C ALA A 27 3.28 27.27 3.13
N ARG A 28 4.34 26.67 2.57
CA ARG A 28 4.44 26.19 1.19
C ARG A 28 4.23 24.67 1.08
N ARG A 29 3.76 24.03 2.15
CA ARG A 29 3.50 22.58 2.25
C ARG A 29 4.76 21.72 2.06
N ARG A 30 5.91 22.22 2.50
CA ARG A 30 7.19 21.48 2.47
C ARG A 30 7.54 20.98 3.86
N ILE A 31 8.09 19.77 3.92
CA ILE A 31 8.66 19.19 5.14
C ILE A 31 10.13 19.56 5.16
N HIS A 32 10.56 20.22 6.24
CA HIS A 32 11.96 20.54 6.51
C HIS A 32 12.51 19.67 7.63
N ARG A 33 13.83 19.68 7.80
CA ARG A 33 14.46 19.02 8.95
C ARG A 33 13.96 19.68 10.24
N GLN A 34 13.45 18.86 11.14
CA GLN A 34 12.84 19.27 12.41
C GLN A 34 13.45 18.43 13.53
N GLU A 35 13.47 18.99 14.74
CA GLU A 35 13.90 18.25 15.94
C GLU A 35 12.99 17.04 16.18
N GLY A 36 13.56 15.93 16.65
CA GLY A 36 12.82 14.69 16.89
C GLY A 36 12.44 13.91 15.63
N LEU A 37 12.88 14.34 14.43
CA LEU A 37 12.80 13.53 13.20
C LEU A 37 14.11 12.79 12.94
N LYS A 38 14.01 11.49 12.73
CA LYS A 38 15.15 10.64 12.40
C LYS A 38 15.42 10.72 10.90
N ALA A 39 16.53 11.38 10.57
CA ALA A 39 17.05 11.40 9.20
C ALA A 39 18.04 10.24 9.05
N PHE A 40 17.82 9.43 8.01
CA PHE A 40 18.75 8.39 7.58
C PHE A 40 19.31 8.81 6.22
N ASP A 41 20.57 8.49 5.95
CA ASP A 41 21.18 8.71 4.63
C ASP A 41 20.74 7.67 3.59
N TYR A 42 19.84 6.76 3.99
CA TYR A 42 19.30 5.68 3.20
C TYR A 42 17.83 5.45 3.54
N ILE A 43 17.08 4.88 2.60
CA ILE A 43 15.70 4.45 2.79
C ILE A 43 15.69 2.93 2.68
N VAL A 44 15.09 2.24 3.66
CA VAL A 44 14.87 0.80 3.59
C VAL A 44 13.45 0.55 3.13
N VAL A 45 13.29 -0.29 2.11
CA VAL A 45 12.00 -0.71 1.57
C VAL A 45 11.83 -2.20 1.90
N GLY A 46 10.67 -2.59 2.41
CA GLY A 46 10.37 -3.98 2.78
C GLY A 46 10.30 -4.26 4.29
N ASP A 47 10.07 -5.52 4.67
CA ASP A 47 10.13 -5.98 6.05
C ASP A 47 11.60 -6.15 6.48
N CYS A 48 12.08 -5.24 7.32
CA CYS A 48 13.46 -5.21 7.78
C CYS A 48 13.78 -6.25 8.87
N THR A 49 12.80 -7.04 9.31
CA THR A 49 13.02 -8.09 10.32
C THR A 49 13.53 -9.39 9.71
N THR A 50 13.48 -9.53 8.37
CA THR A 50 13.92 -10.72 7.64
C THR A 50 14.67 -10.33 6.35
N LEU A 51 15.58 -11.19 5.86
CA LEU A 51 16.29 -10.96 4.60
C LEU A 51 15.33 -11.00 3.40
N ASP A 52 14.40 -11.96 3.41
CA ASP A 52 13.39 -12.11 2.35
C ASP A 52 12.46 -10.89 2.27
N GLY A 53 12.10 -10.33 3.43
CA GLY A 53 11.31 -9.11 3.52
C GLY A 53 11.96 -7.88 2.89
N LEU A 54 13.30 -7.81 2.87
CA LEU A 54 14.07 -6.76 2.20
C LEU A 54 14.20 -6.98 0.69
N ALA A 55 14.15 -8.23 0.23
CA ALA A 55 14.22 -8.59 -1.19
C ALA A 55 12.85 -8.47 -1.89
N ALA A 56 11.76 -8.73 -1.16
CA ALA A 56 10.39 -8.73 -1.66
C ALA A 56 9.93 -7.49 -2.46
N PRO A 57 10.39 -6.25 -2.19
CA PRO A 57 10.01 -5.09 -3.00
C PRO A 57 10.59 -5.09 -4.42
N TYR A 58 11.56 -5.94 -4.72
CA TYR A 58 12.30 -5.95 -5.98
C TYR A 58 12.29 -7.31 -6.69
N ASP A 59 11.82 -8.37 -6.03
CA ASP A 59 11.63 -9.71 -6.59
C ASP A 59 10.13 -9.94 -6.90
N GLU A 60 9.65 -9.27 -7.96
CA GLU A 60 8.23 -9.31 -8.39
C GLU A 60 7.87 -10.62 -9.11
N GLU A 61 8.85 -11.46 -9.48
CA GLU A 61 8.63 -12.68 -10.27
C GLU A 61 8.28 -13.92 -9.43
N ASN A 62 8.52 -13.88 -8.11
CA ASN A 62 8.34 -15.04 -7.24
C ASN A 62 7.67 -14.68 -5.91
N THR A 63 6.37 -14.35 -5.96
CA THR A 63 5.63 -13.95 -4.77
C THR A 63 4.74 -15.10 -4.27
N ALA A 64 5.08 -15.68 -3.11
CA ALA A 64 4.15 -16.53 -2.34
C ALA A 64 3.01 -15.74 -1.68
N HIS A 65 2.96 -14.43 -1.94
CA HIS A 65 2.06 -13.48 -1.31
C HIS A 65 0.92 -13.14 -2.26
N ILE A 66 -0.29 -13.07 -1.71
CA ILE A 66 -1.48 -12.66 -2.45
C ILE A 66 -1.69 -11.15 -2.33
N MET A 67 -2.03 -10.50 -3.44
CA MET A 67 -2.53 -9.13 -3.43
C MET A 67 -3.97 -9.12 -2.91
N LYS A 68 -4.25 -8.38 -1.84
CA LYS A 68 -5.61 -8.21 -1.28
C LYS A 68 -6.20 -6.88 -1.76
N VAL A 69 -7.30 -6.93 -2.50
CA VAL A 69 -8.07 -5.75 -2.91
C VAL A 69 -9.27 -5.58 -1.97
N GLU A 70 -9.47 -4.38 -1.43
CA GLU A 70 -10.64 -4.06 -0.61
C GLU A 70 -11.78 -3.56 -1.50
N GLY A 71 -12.94 -4.20 -1.40
CA GLY A 71 -14.16 -3.70 -2.02
C GLY A 71 -14.72 -2.52 -1.24
N MET A 72 -14.95 -1.39 -1.91
CA MET A 72 -15.56 -0.23 -1.27
C MET A 72 -17.09 -0.33 -1.32
N THR A 73 -17.76 0.09 -0.24
CA THR A 73 -19.21 0.21 -0.23
C THR A 73 -19.64 1.31 -1.22
N PRO A 74 -20.65 1.08 -2.08
CA PRO A 74 -21.14 2.10 -2.99
C PRO A 74 -21.49 3.41 -2.25
N GLY A 75 -21.05 4.53 -2.78
CA GLY A 75 -21.27 5.85 -2.18
C GLY A 75 -20.26 6.25 -1.08
N THR A 76 -19.24 5.43 -0.80
CA THR A 76 -18.14 5.78 0.11
C THR A 76 -16.88 6.13 -0.67
N THR A 77 -16.12 7.14 -0.20
CA THR A 77 -14.81 7.46 -0.75
C THR A 77 -13.69 6.74 0.00
N ILE A 78 -12.52 6.62 -0.63
CA ILE A 78 -11.33 6.05 0.03
C ILE A 78 -10.94 6.84 1.30
N LEU A 79 -11.17 8.15 1.31
CA LEU A 79 -10.88 9.01 2.47
C LEU A 79 -11.84 8.72 3.62
N ASP A 80 -13.14 8.54 3.34
CA ASP A 80 -14.14 8.16 4.36
C ASP A 80 -13.77 6.82 5.01
N PHE A 81 -13.37 5.86 4.18
CA PHE A 81 -12.92 4.55 4.65
C PHE A 81 -11.69 4.65 5.57
N TRP A 82 -10.69 5.44 5.19
CA TRP A 82 -9.49 5.63 6.00
C TRP A 82 -9.76 6.37 7.30
N PHE A 83 -10.57 7.44 7.28
CA PHE A 83 -10.90 8.15 8.52
C PHE A 83 -11.72 7.29 9.48
N ALA A 84 -12.65 6.49 8.97
CA ALA A 84 -13.44 5.58 9.80
C ALA A 84 -12.63 4.43 10.42
N ARG A 85 -11.48 4.06 9.84
CA ARG A 85 -10.65 2.91 10.25
C ARG A 85 -9.22 3.29 10.61
N GLY A 86 -8.97 4.56 10.93
CA GLY A 86 -7.64 5.08 11.23
C GLY A 86 -6.95 4.27 12.34
N ASN A 87 -5.67 3.96 12.13
CA ASN A 87 -4.82 3.22 13.07
C ASN A 87 -5.33 1.82 13.48
N SER A 88 -6.23 1.21 12.71
CA SER A 88 -6.73 -0.16 12.96
C SER A 88 -5.98 -1.19 12.10
N ASP A 89 -5.80 -2.41 12.62
CA ASP A 89 -5.31 -3.53 11.82
C ASP A 89 -6.43 -4.04 10.90
N LEU A 90 -6.28 -3.78 9.60
CA LEU A 90 -7.21 -4.21 8.55
C LEU A 90 -6.65 -5.36 7.70
N TYR A 91 -5.54 -5.96 8.13
CA TYR A 91 -4.78 -6.92 7.35
C TYR A 91 -4.81 -8.32 7.95
N THR A 92 -4.56 -8.44 9.26
CA THR A 92 -4.45 -9.72 9.97
C THR A 92 -5.78 -10.47 9.96
N GLY A 93 -5.74 -11.78 9.66
CA GLY A 93 -6.93 -12.65 9.69
C GLY A 93 -7.99 -12.36 8.62
N LYS A 94 -7.72 -11.46 7.67
CA LYS A 94 -8.69 -11.08 6.63
C LYS A 94 -9.02 -12.28 5.74
N THR A 95 -10.30 -12.65 5.70
CA THR A 95 -10.83 -13.62 4.74
C THR A 95 -10.73 -13.06 3.33
N VAL A 96 -10.23 -13.86 2.41
CA VAL A 96 -10.07 -13.48 1.00
C VAL A 96 -10.88 -14.41 0.11
N THR A 97 -11.41 -13.85 -0.97
CA THR A 97 -12.00 -14.62 -2.07
C THR A 97 -11.03 -14.53 -3.23
N MET A 98 -10.56 -15.68 -3.74
CA MET A 98 -9.64 -15.71 -4.87
C MET A 98 -10.38 -15.33 -6.14
N GLN A 99 -9.77 -14.48 -6.96
CA GLN A 99 -10.31 -14.14 -8.28
C GLN A 99 -10.06 -15.31 -9.23
N GLU A 100 -11.13 -15.90 -9.77
CA GLU A 100 -11.04 -16.91 -10.82
C GLU A 100 -11.14 -16.22 -12.19
N PHE A 101 -10.11 -16.39 -13.02
CA PHE A 101 -10.15 -15.92 -14.40
C PHE A 101 -10.92 -16.92 -15.25
N GLN A 102 -12.01 -16.49 -15.87
CA GLN A 102 -12.62 -17.27 -16.95
C GLN A 102 -11.74 -17.17 -18.19
N PRO A 103 -11.39 -18.29 -18.85
CA PRO A 103 -10.73 -18.23 -20.15
C PRO A 103 -11.65 -17.49 -21.13
N PRO A 104 -11.07 -16.73 -22.08
CA PRO A 104 -11.87 -16.05 -23.09
C PRO A 104 -12.72 -17.09 -23.82
N ALA A 105 -14.02 -16.78 -24.01
CA ALA A 105 -14.90 -17.61 -24.81
C ALA A 105 -14.20 -17.87 -26.15
N SER A 106 -14.05 -19.13 -26.55
CA SER A 106 -13.44 -19.50 -27.81
C SER A 106 -14.17 -18.74 -28.93
N ALA A 107 -13.48 -17.76 -29.53
CA ALA A 107 -13.97 -17.11 -30.73
C ALA A 107 -14.08 -18.21 -31.80
N GLY A 108 -15.31 -18.66 -32.06
CA GLY A 108 -15.60 -19.57 -33.14
C GLY A 108 -15.19 -18.88 -34.44
N LEU A 109 -14.05 -19.29 -35.00
CA LEU A 109 -13.70 -19.00 -36.37
C LEU A 109 -14.64 -19.84 -37.23
N HIS A 110 -15.69 -19.20 -37.74
CA HIS A 110 -16.49 -19.67 -38.87
C HIS A 110 -16.11 -18.88 -40.11
#